data_AF-A0A2V7EDN8-F1
#
_entry.id   AF-A0A2V7EDN8-F1
#
_cell.length_a   1.000
_cell.length_b   1.000
_cell.length_c   1.000
_cell.angle_alpha   90.00
_cell.angle_beta   90.00
_cell.angle_gamma   90.00
#
_symmetry.space_group_name_H-M   'P 1'
#
loop_
_entity.id
_entity.type
_entity.pdbx_description
1 polymer ?
#
loop_
_entity_poly.entity_id
_entity_poly.type
_entity_poly.pdbx_seq_one_letter_code
_entity_poly.pdbx_strand_id
1 'polypeptide(L)'
;MKWLRFLLVALALIEGAWMTFDGTRALIVGDYVTPSHGVHAGELGPWNRVVAAVGIPPRSTAMKIIFVVYGLSWLSISFALLRAVSWSWSAAMIAAVATLWYLPVGTLFGILQLVVAAYGRRGARRD
;
A
#
# COMPACT_ATOMS: atom_id res chain seq x y z
N MET A 1 -15.15 -12.84 12.22
CA MET A 1 -15.05 -12.69 10.74
C MET A 1 -15.27 -11.26 10.27
N LYS A 2 -16.40 -10.62 10.57
CA LYS A 2 -16.67 -9.22 10.16
C LYS A 2 -15.60 -8.24 10.65
N TRP A 3 -15.13 -8.39 11.89
CA TRP A 3 -14.08 -7.54 12.45
C TRP A 3 -12.74 -7.63 11.69
N LEU A 4 -12.31 -8.83 11.27
CA LEU A 4 -11.08 -9.02 10.46
C LEU A 4 -11.21 -8.30 9.11
N ARG A 5 -12.39 -8.35 8.50
CA ARG A 5 -12.67 -7.62 7.26
C ARG A 5 -12.58 -6.12 7.48
N PHE A 6 -13.19 -5.59 8.54
CA PHE A 6 -13.10 -4.16 8.86
C PHE A 6 -11.66 -3.72 9.17
N LEU A 7 -10.90 -4.55 9.89
CA LEU A 7 -9.47 -4.30 10.12
C LEU A 7 -8.70 -4.27 8.79
N LEU A 8 -8.93 -5.24 7.91
CA LEU A 8 -8.28 -5.28 6.60
C LEU A 8 -8.64 -4.06 5.74
N VAL A 9 -9.91 -3.65 5.77
CA VAL A 9 -10.39 -2.42 5.11
C VAL A 9 -9.69 -1.19 5.69
N ALA A 10 -9.59 -1.08 7.01
CA ALA A 10 -8.93 0.07 7.63
C ALA A 10 -7.45 0.17 7.24
N LEU A 11 -6.73 -0.96 7.28
CA LEU A 11 -5.32 -1.02 6.85
C LEU A 11 -5.16 -0.64 5.37
N ALA A 12 -6.00 -1.22 4.50
CA ALA A 12 -5.97 -0.95 3.06
C ALA A 12 -6.38 0.49 2.72
N LEU A 13 -7.32 1.09 3.45
CA LEU A 13 -7.69 2.49 3.26
C LEU A 13 -6.57 3.44 3.66
N ILE A 14 -5.92 3.21 4.80
CA ILE A 14 -4.81 4.05 5.27
C ILE A 14 -3.65 4.00 4.28
N GLU A 15 -3.21 2.80 3.91
CA GLU A 15 -2.11 2.63 2.96
C GLU A 15 -2.47 3.15 1.56
N GLY A 16 -3.67 2.80 1.07
CA GLY A 16 -4.16 3.21 -0.23
C GLY A 16 -4.28 4.73 -0.35
N ALA A 17 -4.90 5.37 0.64
CA ALA A 17 -5.04 6.83 0.66
C ALA A 17 -3.67 7.52 0.72
N TRP A 18 -2.74 7.03 1.55
CA TRP A 18 -1.40 7.59 1.64
C TRP A 18 -0.62 7.47 0.33
N MET A 19 -0.57 6.29 -0.29
CA MET A 19 0.15 6.09 -1.56
C MET A 19 -0.46 6.88 -2.71
N THR A 20 -1.80 6.96 -2.79
CA THR A 20 -2.47 7.80 -3.79
C THR A 20 -2.15 9.27 -3.56
N PHE A 21 -2.31 9.77 -2.33
CA PHE A 21 -2.00 11.16 -2.00
C PHE A 21 -0.55 11.52 -2.33
N ASP A 22 0.40 10.74 -1.82
CA ASP A 22 1.83 11.05 -1.93
C ASP A 22 2.33 10.91 -3.39
N GLY A 23 1.88 9.87 -4.10
CA GLY A 23 2.17 9.70 -5.53
C GLY A 23 1.56 10.82 -6.39
N THR A 24 0.30 11.19 -6.15
CA THR A 24 -0.35 12.30 -6.87
C THR A 24 0.31 13.63 -6.57
N ARG A 25 0.65 13.90 -5.30
CA ARG A 25 1.43 15.08 -4.91
C ARG A 25 2.76 15.10 -5.65
N ALA A 26 3.48 13.98 -5.71
CA ALA A 26 4.76 13.91 -6.39
C ALA A 26 4.68 14.18 -7.90
N LEU A 27 3.56 13.84 -8.53
CA LEU A 27 3.28 14.18 -9.93
C LEU A 27 2.99 15.68 -10.12
N ILE A 28 2.23 16.29 -9.21
CA ILE A 28 1.78 17.68 -9.33
C ILE A 28 2.85 18.68 -8.84
N VAL A 29 3.42 18.43 -7.66
CA VAL A 29 4.36 19.31 -6.96
C VAL A 29 5.81 19.00 -7.34
N GLY A 30 6.07 17.83 -7.91
CA GLY A 30 7.40 17.40 -8.34
C GLY A 30 8.13 16.49 -7.34
N ASP A 31 7.64 16.37 -6.10
CA ASP A 31 8.27 15.52 -5.09
C ASP A 31 7.28 14.83 -4.13
N TYR A 32 7.71 13.73 -3.53
CA TYR A 32 7.04 13.06 -2.41
C TYR A 32 7.09 13.92 -1.15
N VAL A 33 6.29 13.55 -0.15
CA VAL A 33 6.41 14.08 1.20
C VAL A 33 7.74 13.62 1.79
N THR A 34 8.56 14.59 2.16
CA THR A 34 9.87 14.38 2.79
C THR A 34 10.00 15.30 4.00
N PRO A 35 10.88 14.98 4.97
CA PRO A 35 11.19 15.92 6.05
C PRO A 35 11.66 17.26 5.49
N SER A 36 11.13 18.38 6.00
CA SER A 36 11.52 19.72 5.56
C SER A 36 12.74 20.28 6.31
N HIS A 37 13.09 19.70 7.47
CA HIS A 37 14.17 20.14 8.33
C HIS A 37 14.92 18.95 8.95
N GLY A 38 16.11 19.23 9.47
CA GLY A 38 16.97 18.25 10.14
C GLY A 38 17.90 17.49 9.19
N VAL A 39 18.59 16.48 9.73
CA VAL A 39 19.65 15.72 9.02
C VAL A 39 19.11 14.94 7.82
N HIS A 40 17.82 14.60 7.82
CA HIS A 40 17.15 13.84 6.76
C HIS A 40 16.28 14.72 5.84
N ALA A 41 16.53 16.03 5.79
CA ALA A 41 15.73 16.95 4.98
C ALA A 41 15.81 16.58 3.49
N GLY A 42 14.65 16.45 2.83
CA GLY A 42 14.54 16.05 1.43
C GLY A 42 14.81 14.57 1.14
N GLU A 43 15.15 13.76 2.15
CA GLU A 43 15.39 12.34 1.97
C GLU A 43 14.08 11.57 1.79
N LEU A 44 14.08 10.62 0.84
CA LEU A 44 13.01 9.65 0.70
C LEU A 44 13.15 8.55 1.75
N GLY A 45 12.03 7.92 2.11
CA GLY A 45 12.04 6.75 2.98
C GLY A 45 12.90 5.60 2.42
N PRO A 46 13.31 4.61 3.25
CA PRO A 46 14.23 3.53 2.89
C PRO A 46 13.87 2.73 1.63
N TRP A 47 12.58 2.66 1.28
CA TRP A 47 12.09 2.07 0.03
C TRP A 47 12.80 2.60 -1.22
N ASN A 48 13.34 3.82 -1.20
CA ASN A 48 14.06 4.39 -2.32
C ASN A 48 15.26 3.51 -2.74
N ARG A 49 15.92 2.86 -1.78
CA ARG A 49 17.06 1.98 -2.04
C ARG A 49 16.62 0.68 -2.71
N VAL A 50 15.45 0.16 -2.33
CA VAL A 50 14.86 -1.06 -2.90
C VAL A 50 14.55 -0.86 -4.37
N VAL A 51 13.87 0.23 -4.71
CA VAL A 51 13.48 0.48 -6.11
C VAL A 51 14.69 0.89 -6.97
N ALA A 52 15.64 1.64 -6.40
CA ALA A 52 16.89 1.97 -7.09
C ALA A 52 17.72 0.72 -7.39
N ALA A 53 17.75 -0.26 -6.48
CA ALA A 53 18.49 -1.52 -6.67
C ALA A 53 17.96 -2.35 -7.87
N VAL A 54 16.69 -2.19 -8.24
CA VAL A 54 16.10 -2.82 -9.43
C VAL A 54 16.07 -1.90 -10.66
N GLY A 55 16.80 -0.78 -10.62
CA GLY A 55 16.99 0.12 -11.75
C GLY A 55 15.88 1.16 -11.94
N ILE A 56 14.98 1.35 -10.96
CA ILE A 56 13.93 2.38 -11.03
C ILE A 56 14.41 3.62 -10.26
N PRO A 57 14.63 4.78 -10.92
CA PRO A 57 14.98 6.00 -10.21
C PRO A 57 13.83 6.40 -9.27
N PRO A 58 14.05 6.55 -7.95
CA PRO A 58 12.97 6.70 -6.97
C PRO A 58 12.08 7.94 -7.19
N ARG A 59 12.64 9.00 -7.80
CA ARG A 59 11.94 10.26 -8.10
C ARG A 59 11.42 10.34 -9.54
N SER A 60 11.55 9.26 -10.32
CA SER A 60 11.07 9.22 -11.71
C SER A 60 9.54 9.34 -11.78
N THR A 61 9.04 9.87 -12.90
CA THR A 61 7.59 9.89 -13.19
C THR A 61 6.98 8.49 -13.12
N ALA A 62 7.70 7.47 -13.60
CA ALA A 62 7.26 6.07 -13.52
C ALA A 62 7.02 5.63 -12.06
N MET A 63 7.95 5.92 -11.15
CA MET A 63 7.80 5.56 -9.74
C MET A 63 6.62 6.26 -9.07
N LYS A 64 6.38 7.53 -9.43
CA LYS A 64 5.23 8.30 -8.93
C LYS A 64 3.90 7.71 -9.41
N ILE A 65 3.83 7.30 -10.67
CA ILE A 65 2.67 6.58 -11.23
C ILE A 65 2.48 5.24 -10.51
N ILE A 66 3.55 4.50 -10.24
CA ILE A 66 3.49 3.24 -9.50
C ILE A 66 2.84 3.47 -8.13
N PHE A 67 3.24 4.50 -7.37
CA PHE A 67 2.59 4.85 -6.10
C PHE A 67 1.08 5.09 -6.24
N VAL A 68 0.67 5.87 -7.25
CA VAL A 68 -0.75 6.14 -7.51
C VAL A 68 -1.51 4.85 -7.84
N VAL A 69 -0.96 4.00 -8.69
CA VAL A 69 -1.59 2.72 -9.09
C VAL A 69 -1.74 1.79 -7.89
N TYR A 70 -0.72 1.64 -7.05
CA TYR A 70 -0.82 0.87 -5.82
C TYR A 70 -1.87 1.45 -4.87
N GLY A 71 -1.86 2.77 -4.68
CA GLY A 71 -2.84 3.44 -3.83
C GLY A 71 -4.28 3.22 -4.29
N LEU A 72 -4.56 3.42 -5.57
CA LEU A 72 -5.89 3.20 -6.15
C LEU A 72 -6.31 1.73 -6.13
N SER A 73 -5.35 0.80 -6.27
CA SER A 73 -5.61 -0.63 -6.13
C SER A 73 -6.06 -0.95 -4.70
N TRP A 74 -5.39 -0.43 -3.69
CA TRP A 74 -5.78 -0.60 -2.29
C TRP A 74 -7.14 0.00 -1.96
N LEU A 75 -7.46 1.18 -2.49
CA LEU A 75 -8.79 1.78 -2.34
C LEU A 75 -9.88 0.93 -3.00
N SER A 76 -9.60 0.39 -4.20
CA SER A 76 -10.52 -0.50 -4.93
C SER A 76 -10.74 -1.82 -4.18
N ILE A 77 -9.66 -2.41 -3.65
CA ILE A 77 -9.73 -3.62 -2.81
C ILE A 77 -10.52 -3.35 -1.53
N SER A 78 -10.34 -2.19 -0.89
CA SER A 78 -11.09 -1.78 0.30
C SER A 78 -12.59 -1.73 0.01
N PHE A 79 -12.98 -1.13 -1.11
CA PHE A 79 -14.38 -1.11 -1.56
C PHE A 79 -14.92 -2.53 -1.83
N ALA A 80 -14.15 -3.36 -2.53
CA ALA A 80 -14.53 -4.75 -2.81
C ALA A 80 -14.68 -5.60 -1.53
N LEU A 81 -13.82 -5.39 -0.52
CA LEU A 81 -13.92 -6.02 0.79
C LEU A 81 -15.21 -5.61 1.51
N LEU A 82 -15.56 -4.32 1.52
CA LEU A 82 -16.81 -3.81 2.11
C LEU A 82 -18.05 -4.40 1.43
N ARG A 83 -18.01 -4.57 0.11
CA ARG A 83 -19.07 -5.20 -0.70
C ARG A 83 -19.06 -6.74 -0.64
N ALA A 84 -18.15 -7.32 0.13
CA ALA A 84 -17.97 -8.77 0.28
C ALA A 84 -17.81 -9.51 -1.07
N VAL A 85 -17.14 -8.88 -2.05
CA VAL A 85 -16.90 -9.49 -3.36
C VAL A 85 -15.99 -10.71 -3.21
N SER A 86 -16.27 -11.80 -3.93
CA SER A 86 -15.62 -13.11 -3.76
C SER A 86 -14.09 -13.07 -3.92
N TRP A 87 -13.58 -12.22 -4.82
CA TRP A 87 -12.14 -12.10 -5.09
C TRP A 87 -11.39 -11.19 -4.11
N SER A 88 -12.09 -10.37 -3.31
CA SER A 88 -11.51 -9.28 -2.51
C SER A 88 -10.39 -9.74 -1.56
N TRP A 89 -10.58 -10.88 -0.89
CA TRP A 89 -9.56 -11.47 -0.02
C TRP A 89 -8.30 -11.94 -0.78
N SER A 90 -8.47 -12.52 -1.97
CA SER A 90 -7.32 -12.94 -2.79
C SER A 90 -6.54 -11.72 -3.26
N ALA A 91 -7.24 -10.68 -3.74
CA ALA A 91 -6.61 -9.46 -4.21
C ALA A 91 -5.87 -8.73 -3.08
N ALA A 92 -6.43 -8.67 -1.87
CA ALA A 92 -5.75 -8.11 -0.72
C ALA A 92 -4.45 -8.85 -0.39
N MET A 93 -4.41 -10.18 -0.48
CA MET A 93 -3.18 -10.95 -0.27
C MET A 93 -2.13 -10.65 -1.35
N ILE A 94 -2.54 -10.59 -2.63
CA ILE A 94 -1.62 -10.29 -3.74
C ILE A 94 -1.07 -8.86 -3.59
N ALA A 95 -1.93 -7.89 -3.31
CA ALA A 95 -1.54 -6.50 -3.10
C ALA A 95 -0.60 -6.34 -1.89
N ALA A 96 -0.85 -7.07 -0.80
CA ALA A 96 -0.01 -7.06 0.39
C ALA A 96 1.40 -7.62 0.11
N VAL A 97 1.53 -8.68 -0.70
CA VAL A 97 2.86 -9.15 -1.16
C VAL A 97 3.51 -8.10 -2.07
N ALA A 98 2.74 -7.56 -3.00
CA ALA A 98 3.23 -6.62 -4.00
C ALA A 98 3.68 -5.27 -3.39
N THR A 99 3.27 -4.94 -2.17
CA THR A 99 3.65 -3.71 -1.45
C THR A 99 4.79 -3.88 -0.45
N LEU A 100 5.33 -5.10 -0.28
CA LEU A 100 6.41 -5.36 0.69
C LEU A 100 7.71 -4.59 0.42
N TRP A 101 7.90 -4.03 -0.78
CA TRP A 101 9.05 -3.18 -1.11
C TRP A 101 8.96 -1.78 -0.47
N TYR A 102 7.79 -1.34 -0.01
CA TYR A 102 7.55 0.00 0.52
C TYR A 102 7.99 0.14 2.00
N LEU A 103 9.30 0.01 2.24
CA LEU A 103 9.90 0.05 3.58
C LEU A 103 9.85 1.43 4.28
N PRO A 104 9.69 1.45 5.63
CA PRO A 104 9.26 0.33 6.47
C PRO A 104 7.72 0.20 6.53
N VAL A 105 7.00 1.28 6.21
CA VAL A 105 5.58 1.42 6.53
C VAL A 105 4.71 0.45 5.73
N GLY A 106 4.85 0.41 4.41
CA GLY A 106 4.11 -0.53 3.56
C GLY A 106 4.47 -1.98 3.82
N THR A 107 5.73 -2.28 4.17
CA THR A 107 6.11 -3.63 4.56
C THR A 107 5.41 -4.09 5.83
N LEU A 108 5.35 -3.23 6.86
CA LEU A 108 4.64 -3.54 8.10
C LEU A 108 3.14 -3.72 7.86
N PHE A 109 2.54 -2.81 7.09
CA PHE A 109 1.12 -2.91 6.70
C PHE A 109 0.85 -4.18 5.89
N GLY A 110 1.68 -4.48 4.89
CA GLY A 110 1.59 -5.68 4.06
C GLY A 110 1.67 -6.96 4.88
N ILE A 111 2.58 -7.07 5.84
CA ILE A 111 2.66 -8.23 6.74
C ILE A 111 1.37 -8.37 7.56
N LEU A 112 0.89 -7.28 8.17
CA LEU A 112 -0.36 -7.30 8.95
C LEU A 112 -1.57 -7.69 8.08
N GLN A 113 -1.67 -7.12 6.89
CA GLN A 113 -2.73 -7.43 5.93
C GLN A 113 -2.66 -8.89 5.46
N LEU A 114 -1.47 -9.45 5.21
CA LEU A 114 -1.30 -10.87 4.88
C LEU A 114 -1.81 -11.78 5.99
N VAL A 115 -1.42 -11.49 7.23
CA VAL A 115 -1.88 -12.22 8.41
C VAL A 115 -3.40 -12.15 8.50
N VAL A 116 -3.97 -10.94 8.51
CA VAL A 116 -5.42 -10.71 8.64
C VAL A 116 -6.18 -11.37 7.49
N ALA A 117 -5.70 -11.27 6.25
CA ALA A 117 -6.33 -11.87 5.08
C ALA A 117 -6.26 -13.40 5.11
N ALA A 118 -5.15 -14.00 5.56
CA ALA A 118 -5.01 -15.45 5.68
C ALA A 118 -6.01 -16.04 6.70
N TYR A 119 -6.16 -15.40 7.86
CA TYR A 119 -7.14 -15.84 8.88
C TYR A 119 -8.58 -15.52 8.46
N GLY A 120 -8.82 -14.34 7.88
CA GLY A 120 -10.14 -13.90 7.41
C GLY A 120 -10.68 -14.70 6.22
N ARG A 121 -9.81 -15.21 5.34
CA ARG A 121 -10.22 -16.07 4.22
C ARG A 121 -10.65 -17.46 4.69
N ARG A 122 -9.98 -18.01 5.71
CA ARG A 122 -10.29 -19.37 6.22
C ARG A 122 -11.68 -19.45 6.82
N GLY A 123 -12.08 -18.46 7.62
CA GLY A 123 -13.45 -18.45 8.16
C GLY A 123 -14.50 -18.13 7.10
N ALA A 124 -14.20 -17.30 6.10
CA ALA A 124 -15.17 -16.93 5.06
C ALA A 124 -15.49 -18.09 4.08
N ARG A 125 -14.69 -19.17 4.09
CA ARG A 125 -14.97 -20.42 3.37
C ARG A 125 -15.74 -21.45 4.20
N ARG A 126 -15.90 -21.20 5.50
CA ARG A 126 -16.59 -22.11 6.45
C ARG A 126 -18.03 -21.68 6.75
N ASP A 127 -18.38 -20.44 6.39
CA ASP A 127 -19.73 -19.87 6.43
C ASP A 127 -20.39 -20.04 5.05
#